data_AF-A0A4Q7KXE9-F1
#
_entry.id   AF-A0A4Q7KXE9-F1
#
_cell.length_a   1.000
_cell.length_b   1.000
_cell.length_c   1.000
_cell.angle_alpha   90.00
_cell.angle_beta   90.00
_cell.angle_gamma   90.00
#
_symmetry.space_group_name_H-M   'P 1'
#
loop_
_entity.id
_entity.type
_entity.pdbx_description
1 polymer ?
#
loop_
_entity_poly.entity_id
_entity_poly.type
_entity_poly.pdbx_seq_one_letter_code
_entity_poly.pdbx_strand_id
1 'polypeptide(L)'
;MTVARWNVEGIEAVGVAVAGKKGKASQVADPLRGVQGDKSLFGDLDSAQAMATAVGDFANKSVGQCNKASTLLDEVAKALDAVVQTVTNNEDKSAQQFGVQR
;
A
#
# COMPACT_ATOMS: atom_id res chain seq x y z
N MET A 1 -2.03 -6.22 -33.51
CA MET A 1 -1.38 -6.31 -32.18
C MET A 1 -2.07 -5.32 -31.23
N THR A 2 -3.25 -5.66 -30.73
CA THR A 2 -4.11 -4.67 -30.03
C THR A 2 -4.50 -5.11 -28.62
N VAL A 3 -4.37 -6.40 -28.30
CA VAL A 3 -4.84 -6.97 -27.02
C VAL A 3 -3.78 -6.83 -25.91
N ALA A 4 -2.49 -6.80 -26.24
CA ALA A 4 -1.43 -6.71 -25.25
C ALA A 4 -1.23 -5.28 -24.69
N ARG A 5 -1.34 -4.24 -25.53
CA ARG A 5 -1.19 -2.84 -25.11
C ARG A 5 -2.27 -2.36 -24.14
N TRP A 6 -3.52 -2.78 -24.34
CA TRP A 6 -4.63 -2.45 -23.45
C TRP A 6 -4.47 -3.11 -22.07
N ASN A 7 -3.86 -4.30 -22.01
CA ASN A 7 -3.54 -4.96 -20.74
C ASN A 7 -2.45 -4.23 -19.96
N VAL A 8 -1.41 -3.70 -20.63
CA VAL A 8 -0.33 -2.96 -19.97
C VAL A 8 -0.85 -1.64 -19.39
N GLU A 9 -1.60 -0.86 -20.16
CA GLU A 9 -2.22 0.40 -19.68
C GLU A 9 -3.16 0.16 -18.49
N GLY A 10 -3.92 -0.94 -18.51
CA GLY A 10 -4.77 -1.35 -17.38
C GLY A 10 -3.98 -1.74 -16.13
N ILE A 11 -2.87 -2.47 -16.28
CA ILE A 11 -1.99 -2.86 -15.17
C ILE A 11 -1.30 -1.62 -14.56
N GLU A 12 -0.84 -0.70 -15.39
CA GLU A 12 -0.26 0.57 -14.95
C GLU A 12 -1.27 1.43 -14.19
N ALA A 13 -2.52 1.51 -14.67
CA ALA A 13 -3.60 2.22 -13.98
C ALA A 13 -3.91 1.62 -12.60
N VAL A 14 -3.87 0.29 -12.48
CA VAL A 14 -4.00 -0.41 -11.18
C VAL A 14 -2.79 -0.10 -10.29
N GLY A 15 -1.57 -0.09 -10.84
CA GLY A 15 -0.35 0.29 -10.11
C GLY A 15 -0.44 1.70 -9.51
N VAL A 16 -0.89 2.69 -10.28
CA VAL A 16 -1.11 4.07 -9.82
C VAL A 16 -2.18 4.12 -8.72
N ALA A 17 -3.27 3.37 -8.88
CA ALA A 17 -4.32 3.29 -7.86
C ALA A 17 -3.80 2.68 -6.54
N VAL A 18 -3.02 1.60 -6.61
CA VAL A 18 -2.39 0.94 -5.46
C VAL A 18 -1.42 1.89 -4.75
N ALA A 19 -0.57 2.58 -5.49
CA ALA A 19 0.35 3.58 -4.95
C ALA A 19 -0.39 4.73 -4.23
N GLY A 20 -1.47 5.22 -4.82
CA GLY A 20 -2.32 6.26 -4.22
C GLY A 20 -3.01 5.81 -2.93
N LYS A 21 -3.38 4.54 -2.81
CA LYS A 21 -3.94 3.97 -1.56
C LYS A 21 -2.87 3.75 -0.50
N LYS A 22 -1.65 3.37 -0.89
CA LYS A 22 -0.52 3.19 0.03
C LYS A 22 -0.20 4.49 0.76
N GLY A 23 -0.08 5.60 0.01
CA GLY A 23 0.18 6.93 0.59
C GLY A 23 -0.87 7.31 1.64
N LYS A 24 -2.16 7.05 1.34
CA LYS A 24 -3.26 7.31 2.28
C LYS A 24 -3.20 6.44 3.53
N ALA A 25 -2.87 5.16 3.41
CA ALA A 25 -2.75 4.26 4.56
C ALA A 25 -1.64 4.69 5.53
N SER A 26 -0.49 5.12 4.99
CA SER A 26 0.60 5.66 5.81
C SER A 26 0.23 7.00 6.44
N GLN A 27 -0.42 7.90 5.71
CA GLN A 27 -0.89 9.20 6.22
C GLN A 27 -1.92 9.09 7.35
N VAL A 28 -2.85 8.13 7.26
CA VAL A 28 -3.87 7.91 8.31
C VAL A 28 -3.23 7.43 9.63
N ALA A 29 -2.12 6.70 9.55
CA ALA A 29 -1.44 6.19 10.74
C ALA A 29 -0.50 7.21 11.40
N ASP A 30 -0.06 8.22 10.66
CA ASP A 30 1.00 9.14 11.10
C ASP A 30 0.65 9.89 12.39
N PRO A 31 -0.58 10.45 12.56
CA PRO A 31 -0.97 11.13 13.79
C PRO A 31 -1.07 10.20 15.01
N LEU A 32 -1.16 8.88 14.80
CA LEU A 32 -1.26 7.88 15.85
C LEU A 32 0.11 7.34 16.28
N ARG A 33 1.19 7.66 15.54
CA ARG A 33 2.54 7.18 15.85
C ARG A 33 3.05 7.85 17.12
N GLY A 34 3.46 7.01 18.08
CA GLY A 34 4.01 7.48 19.35
C GLY A 34 2.96 8.10 20.29
N VAL A 35 1.67 8.04 19.96
CA VAL A 35 0.60 8.39 20.88
C VAL A 35 0.66 7.41 22.06
N GLN A 36 1.07 7.93 23.20
CA GLN A 36 0.93 7.24 24.48
C GLN A 36 -0.34 7.77 25.15
N GLY A 37 -1.07 6.87 25.80
CA GLY A 37 -2.19 7.31 26.60
C GLY A 37 -1.73 8.20 27.73
N ASP A 38 -2.37 9.36 27.87
CA ASP A 38 -2.12 10.27 28.98
C ASP A 38 -3.32 10.26 29.92
N LYS A 39 -3.10 9.76 31.14
CA LYS A 39 -4.15 9.68 32.17
C LYS A 39 -4.66 11.06 32.56
N SER A 40 -3.84 12.11 32.45
CA SER A 40 -4.21 13.48 32.82
C SER A 40 -5.31 14.05 31.92
N LEU A 41 -5.45 13.53 30.70
CA LEU A 41 -6.54 13.87 29.78
C LEU A 41 -7.92 13.39 30.27
N PHE A 42 -7.93 12.43 31.20
CA PHE A 42 -9.15 11.86 31.76
C PHE A 42 -9.48 12.38 33.17
N GLY A 43 -8.69 13.32 33.70
CA GLY A 43 -8.90 13.91 35.03
C GLY A 43 -8.85 12.88 36.17
N ASP A 44 -9.62 13.14 37.23
CA ASP A 44 -9.68 12.30 38.44
C ASP A 44 -10.61 11.09 38.30
N LEU A 45 -10.84 10.60 37.08
CA LEU A 45 -11.59 9.36 36.89
C LEU A 45 -10.77 8.20 37.47
N ASP A 46 -11.40 7.36 38.30
CA ASP A 46 -10.76 6.13 38.83
C ASP A 46 -10.24 5.21 37.71
N SER A 47 -10.88 5.28 36.54
CA SER A 47 -10.52 4.54 35.33
C SER A 47 -9.55 5.28 34.38
N ALA A 48 -9.08 6.48 34.73
CA ALA A 48 -8.21 7.31 33.90
C ALA A 48 -6.97 6.57 33.39
N GLN A 49 -6.33 5.78 34.25
CA GLN A 49 -5.18 4.97 33.86
C GLN A 49 -5.55 3.86 32.86
N ALA A 50 -6.69 3.19 33.07
CA ALA A 50 -7.15 2.14 32.17
C ALA A 50 -7.53 2.71 30.79
N MET A 51 -8.15 3.90 30.76
CA MET A 51 -8.49 4.59 29.52
C MET A 51 -7.24 5.05 28.76
N ALA A 52 -6.24 5.59 29.46
CA ALA A 52 -4.95 5.92 28.87
C ALA A 52 -4.31 4.68 28.22
N THR A 53 -4.22 3.56 28.95
CA THR A 53 -3.70 2.31 28.39
C THR A 53 -4.49 1.86 27.15
N ALA A 54 -5.83 1.91 27.18
CA ALA A 54 -6.67 1.55 26.05
C ALA A 54 -6.42 2.45 24.82
N VAL A 55 -6.22 3.75 25.00
CA VAL A 55 -5.88 4.69 23.92
C VAL A 55 -4.52 4.35 23.31
N GLY A 56 -3.50 4.09 24.14
CA GLY A 56 -2.19 3.65 23.68
C GLY A 56 -2.25 2.35 22.88
N ASP A 57 -3.01 1.36 23.36
CA ASP A 57 -3.21 0.09 22.67
C ASP A 57 -3.94 0.26 21.33
N PHE A 58 -4.97 1.12 21.28
CA PHE A 58 -5.67 1.44 20.05
C PHE A 58 -4.73 2.09 19.02
N ALA A 59 -3.94 3.08 19.44
CA ALA A 59 -2.97 3.75 18.56
C ALA A 59 -1.95 2.75 18.00
N ASN A 60 -1.37 1.92 18.86
CA ASN A 60 -0.41 0.88 18.45
C ASN A 60 -1.00 -0.13 17.48
N LYS A 61 -2.22 -0.64 17.76
CA LYS A 61 -2.92 -1.57 16.85
C LYS A 61 -3.21 -0.93 15.50
N SER A 62 -3.70 0.31 15.50
CA SER A 62 -4.04 1.04 14.28
C SER A 62 -2.80 1.26 13.40
N VAL A 63 -1.69 1.73 13.99
CA VAL A 63 -0.40 1.88 13.30
C VAL A 63 0.06 0.53 12.73
N GLY A 64 -0.03 -0.54 13.52
CA GLY A 64 0.34 -1.89 13.08
C GLY A 64 -0.47 -2.38 11.87
N GLN A 65 -1.79 -2.15 11.85
CA GLN A 65 -2.64 -2.53 10.71
C GLN A 65 -2.38 -1.68 9.47
N CYS A 66 -2.20 -0.37 9.62
CA CYS A 66 -1.84 0.50 8.50
C CYS A 66 -0.48 0.12 7.90
N ASN A 67 0.51 -0.24 8.72
CA ASN A 67 1.80 -0.72 8.21
C ASN A 67 1.63 -2.02 7.40
N LYS A 68 0.84 -2.99 7.90
CA LYS A 68 0.53 -4.22 7.16
C LYS A 68 -0.18 -3.95 5.82
N ALA A 69 -1.13 -3.02 5.82
CA ALA A 69 -1.80 -2.59 4.59
C ALA A 69 -0.80 -1.95 3.60
N SER A 70 0.12 -1.11 4.06
CA SER A 70 1.17 -0.55 3.22
C SER A 70 2.10 -1.63 2.66
N THR A 71 2.49 -2.64 3.45
CA THR A 71 3.30 -3.78 2.99
C THR A 71 2.57 -4.59 1.93
N LEU A 72 1.30 -4.92 2.15
CA LEU A 72 0.50 -5.66 1.17
C LEU A 72 0.39 -4.90 -0.16
N LEU A 73 0.17 -3.59 -0.10
CA LEU A 73 0.11 -2.76 -1.30
C LEU A 73 1.47 -2.70 -2.03
N ASP A 74 2.58 -2.73 -1.31
CA ASP A 74 3.92 -2.85 -1.90
C ASP A 74 4.15 -4.19 -2.61
N GLU A 75 3.68 -5.29 -2.03
CA GLU A 75 3.76 -6.61 -2.65
C GLU A 75 2.91 -6.68 -3.92
N VAL A 76 1.71 -6.10 -3.90
CA VAL A 76 0.84 -6.00 -5.09
C VAL A 76 1.52 -5.16 -6.18
N ALA A 77 2.11 -4.02 -5.83
CA ALA A 77 2.83 -3.19 -6.81
C ALA A 77 4.00 -3.96 -7.47
N LYS A 78 4.81 -4.68 -6.68
CA LYS A 78 5.89 -5.52 -7.21
C LYS A 78 5.39 -6.64 -8.11
N ALA A 79 4.27 -7.26 -7.76
CA ALA A 79 3.65 -8.29 -8.59
C ALA A 79 3.18 -7.72 -9.94
N LEU A 80 2.58 -6.52 -9.94
CA LEU A 80 2.18 -5.83 -11.16
C LEU A 80 3.40 -5.49 -12.04
N ASP A 81 4.47 -4.96 -11.44
CA ASP A 81 5.72 -4.67 -12.16
C ASP A 81 6.31 -5.92 -12.83
N ALA A 82 6.30 -7.06 -12.14
CA ALA A 82 6.78 -8.33 -12.67
C ALA A 82 5.93 -8.82 -13.86
N VAL A 83 4.61 -8.61 -13.82
CA VAL A 83 3.72 -8.91 -14.95
C VAL A 83 4.04 -8.01 -16.15
N VAL A 84 4.19 -6.71 -15.94
CA VAL A 84 4.55 -5.76 -17.02
C VAL A 84 5.87 -6.17 -17.67
N GLN A 85 6.91 -6.42 -16.88
CA GLN A 85 8.21 -6.86 -17.39
C GLN A 85 8.09 -8.16 -18.21
N THR A 86 7.29 -9.12 -17.74
CA THR A 86 7.08 -10.38 -18.46
C THR A 86 6.37 -10.16 -19.80
N VAL A 87 5.36 -9.30 -19.85
CA VAL A 87 4.65 -8.96 -21.08
C VAL A 87 5.59 -8.27 -22.07
N THR A 88 6.32 -7.23 -21.65
CA THR A 88 7.28 -6.53 -22.51
C THR A 88 8.36 -7.46 -23.06
N ASN A 89 8.94 -8.31 -22.21
CA ASN A 89 9.95 -9.28 -22.63
C ASN A 89 9.42 -10.27 -23.69
N ASN A 90 8.15 -10.67 -23.59
CA ASN A 90 7.53 -11.56 -24.57
C ASN A 90 7.20 -10.83 -25.89
N GLU A 91 6.80 -9.56 -25.82
CA GLU A 91 6.58 -8.72 -26.99
C GLU A 91 7.89 -8.49 -27.75
N ASP A 92 8.98 -8.15 -27.06
CA ASP A 92 10.29 -7.92 -27.66
C ASP A 92 10.86 -9.20 -28.32
N LYS A 93 10.73 -10.35 -27.65
CA LYS A 93 11.11 -11.65 -28.23
C LYS A 93 10.30 -11.98 -29.47
N SER A 94 9.00 -11.70 -29.45
CA SER A 94 8.12 -11.91 -30.61
C SER A 94 8.49 -10.97 -31.76
N ALA A 95 8.78 -9.69 -31.49
CA ALA A 95 9.24 -8.73 -32.48
C ALA A 95 10.56 -9.15 -33.14
N GLN A 96 11.50 -9.70 -32.36
CA GLN A 96 12.76 -10.25 -32.85
C GLN A 96 12.56 -11.51 -33.69
N GLN A 97 11.66 -12.42 -33.30
CA GLN A 97 11.39 -13.66 -34.02
C GLN A 97 10.65 -13.44 -35.35
N PHE A 98 9.76 -12.47 -35.43
CA PHE A 98 8.92 -12.23 -36.62
C PHE A 98 9.40 -11.08 -37.50
N GLY A 99 10.55 -10.46 -37.21
CA GLY A 99 11.26 -9.56 -38.12
C GLY A 99 10.45 -8.36 -38.59
N VAL A 100 9.49 -7.87 -37.80
CA VAL A 100 8.80 -6.61 -38.11
C VAL A 100 9.74 -5.47 -37.72
N GLN A 101 10.71 -5.19 -38.61
CA GLN A 101 11.37 -3.90 -38.65
C GLN A 101 10.29 -2.83 -38.83
N ARG A 102 10.21 -1.90 -37.88
CA ARG A 102 9.45 -0.66 -38.05
C ARG A 102 9.99 0.13 -39.23
#